data_AF-A0A1G6MWI4-F1
#
_entry.id   AF-A0A1G6MWI4-F1
#
_cell.length_a   1.000
_cell.length_b   1.000
_cell.length_c   1.000
_cell.angle_alpha   90.00
_cell.angle_beta   90.00
_cell.angle_gamma   90.00
#
_symmetry.space_group_name_H-M   'P 1'
#
loop_
_entity.id
_entity.type
_entity.pdbx_description
1 polymer ?
#
loop_
_entity_poly.entity_id
_entity_poly.type
_entity_poly.pdbx_seq_one_letter_code
_entity_poly.pdbx_strand_id
1 'polypeptide(L)'
;MKSTYTRDVSPEMMSELKNRSTFAAFVDYVRDNENNDLALCFRGNDSKIGKVVIYRNNHMIWELCIKGGKGGIPVVRINPNHARFMDDWHSRVVKELMELGFKGLKGQDYNQLKEEDGFVVRHKTKDGYSYDAVFLEYTPSGGYDEVKKVVTASYSLLKEMQESYFSLDHDEVFEVYNPRSQAYKKEKRPRNYIKQYYFEHNTDAGIVDSNSNFYANFQKCVEKHVQQDLFMNNHCLKDGLFIYDLEFAQPSGVPGVKVGNKNKPDMFAIRFDSKGKIESICMIEVKSTRNALTQKSGLEEHLMGMEEYIHVKKLMVHRIEEARKILNQYHELGLYGVDKVFTESDFTDIKMEIIFVFSHGLYLNVNIHRGVTIWKALPGFVAYEKMKYGAYLEHVNVDVQIKRIKTTNII
;
A
#
# COMPACT_ATOMS: atom_id res chain seq x y z
N MET A 1 20.86 18.46 7.78
CA MET A 1 21.38 17.25 7.08
C MET A 1 20.24 16.67 6.28
N LYS A 2 20.44 16.39 4.99
CA LYS A 2 19.36 16.07 4.03
C LYS A 2 18.88 14.63 4.23
N SER A 3 17.56 14.42 4.27
CA SER A 3 16.97 13.08 4.17
C SER A 3 17.38 12.45 2.84
N THR A 4 17.52 11.14 2.82
CA THR A 4 17.57 10.35 1.59
C THR A 4 16.27 10.58 0.82
N TYR A 5 16.37 10.87 -0.48
CA TYR A 5 15.20 11.12 -1.36
C TYR A 5 14.61 9.83 -1.94
N THR A 6 15.21 8.71 -1.59
CA THR A 6 14.96 7.42 -2.17
C THR A 6 14.31 6.49 -1.15
N ARG A 7 13.55 5.53 -1.66
CA ARG A 7 12.77 4.54 -0.91
C ARG A 7 13.61 3.34 -0.49
N ASP A 8 14.76 3.08 -1.13
CA ASP A 8 15.71 2.05 -0.69
C ASP A 8 16.19 2.29 0.74
N VAL A 9 16.44 1.22 1.49
CA VAL A 9 16.91 1.34 2.87
C VAL A 9 18.44 1.33 2.96
N SER A 10 18.98 1.85 4.07
CA SER A 10 20.43 1.89 4.30
C SER A 10 21.05 0.49 4.41
N PRO A 11 22.38 0.34 4.19
CA PRO A 11 23.10 -0.92 4.45
C PRO A 11 22.90 -1.44 5.88
N GLU A 12 22.83 -0.54 6.87
CA GLU A 12 22.56 -0.90 8.25
C GLU A 12 21.18 -1.55 8.41
N MET A 13 20.16 -1.00 7.76
CA MET A 13 18.83 -1.62 7.75
C MET A 13 18.82 -2.97 7.03
N MET A 14 19.50 -3.08 5.87
CA MET A 14 19.64 -4.36 5.17
C MET A 14 20.35 -5.42 6.03
N SER A 15 21.34 -5.02 6.82
CA SER A 15 22.00 -5.91 7.76
C SER A 15 21.01 -6.47 8.80
N GLU A 16 20.15 -5.62 9.36
CA GLU A 16 19.12 -6.05 10.32
C GLU A 16 18.03 -6.92 9.67
N LEU A 17 17.61 -6.61 8.43
CA LEU A 17 16.65 -7.43 7.67
C LEU A 17 17.14 -8.85 7.42
N LYS A 18 18.46 -9.08 7.39
CA LYS A 18 19.09 -10.40 7.27
C LYS A 18 19.46 -11.02 8.62
N ASN A 19 19.39 -10.26 9.70
CA ASN A 19 19.83 -10.71 11.02
C ASN A 19 18.78 -11.63 11.64
N ARG A 20 19.19 -12.88 11.91
CA ARG A 20 18.35 -13.95 12.46
C ARG A 20 17.81 -13.65 13.86
N SER A 21 18.44 -12.76 14.62
CA SER A 21 17.97 -12.38 15.96
C SER A 21 17.06 -11.15 15.95
N THR A 22 16.82 -10.53 14.79
CA THR A 22 16.03 -9.28 14.70
C THR A 22 14.93 -9.36 13.64
N PHE A 23 15.18 -8.93 12.41
CA PHE A 23 14.12 -8.78 11.40
C PHE A 23 14.02 -9.94 10.41
N ALA A 24 14.99 -10.86 10.34
CA ALA A 24 14.95 -11.94 9.36
C ALA A 24 13.68 -12.79 9.48
N ALA A 25 13.20 -13.06 10.70
CA ALA A 25 11.96 -13.83 10.88
C ALA A 25 10.72 -13.13 10.28
N PHE A 26 10.68 -11.80 10.23
CA PHE A 26 9.60 -11.04 9.59
C PHE A 26 9.70 -11.12 8.06
N VAL A 27 10.92 -10.98 7.53
CA VAL A 27 11.18 -11.10 6.08
C VAL A 27 10.86 -12.50 5.59
N ASP A 28 11.33 -13.52 6.30
CA ASP A 28 11.05 -14.93 6.01
C ASP A 28 9.53 -15.20 6.07
N TYR A 29 8.82 -14.62 7.03
CA TYR A 29 7.36 -14.76 7.11
C TYR A 29 6.64 -14.16 5.91
N VAL A 30 7.11 -13.04 5.36
CA VAL A 30 6.57 -12.47 4.12
C VAL A 30 6.90 -13.36 2.92
N ARG A 31 8.16 -13.79 2.81
CA ARG A 31 8.64 -14.61 1.68
C ARG A 31 7.94 -15.96 1.60
N ASP A 32 7.75 -16.60 2.75
CA ASP A 32 7.23 -17.95 2.87
C ASP A 32 5.70 -17.96 3.14
N ASN A 33 5.03 -16.81 3.02
CA ASN A 33 3.61 -16.67 3.28
C ASN A 33 2.77 -17.42 2.23
N GLU A 34 2.17 -18.56 2.62
CA GLU A 34 1.36 -19.39 1.72
C GLU A 34 0.13 -18.65 1.15
N ASN A 35 -0.41 -17.67 1.87
CA ASN A 35 -1.57 -16.89 1.43
C ASN A 35 -1.21 -15.80 0.41
N ASN A 36 0.08 -15.51 0.21
CA ASN A 36 0.59 -14.42 -0.60
C ASN A 36 -0.18 -13.09 -0.38
N ASP A 37 -0.46 -12.73 0.88
CA ASP A 37 -1.29 -11.57 1.24
C ASP A 37 -0.51 -10.43 1.91
N LEU A 38 0.81 -10.57 2.03
CA LEU A 38 1.72 -9.63 2.67
C LEU A 38 2.61 -8.89 1.66
N ALA A 39 2.54 -7.56 1.65
CA ALA A 39 3.39 -6.69 0.85
C ALA A 39 4.43 -5.99 1.75
N LEU A 40 5.69 -6.40 1.67
CA LEU A 40 6.83 -5.69 2.22
C LEU A 40 7.28 -4.59 1.25
N CYS A 41 7.36 -3.35 1.74
CA CYS A 41 7.80 -2.19 0.98
C CYS A 41 8.86 -1.38 1.76
N PHE A 42 9.88 -0.90 1.05
CA PHE A 42 10.93 -0.05 1.62
C PHE A 42 10.47 1.41 1.77
N ARG A 43 10.88 2.07 2.85
CA ARG A 43 10.55 3.47 3.20
C ARG A 43 11.82 4.22 3.65
N GLY A 44 12.84 4.19 2.79
CA GLY A 44 14.14 4.84 2.95
C GLY A 44 14.10 6.34 3.20
N ASN A 45 13.04 7.00 2.76
CA ASN A 45 12.88 8.45 2.78
C ASN A 45 12.43 9.02 4.13
N ASP A 46 11.99 8.17 5.07
CA ASP A 46 11.42 8.60 6.34
C ASP A 46 12.47 8.85 7.44
N SER A 47 13.69 8.32 7.29
CA SER A 47 14.78 8.53 8.24
C SER A 47 16.15 8.34 7.58
N LYS A 48 17.24 8.67 8.27
CA LYS A 48 18.61 8.42 7.75
C LYS A 48 18.89 6.93 7.45
N ILE A 49 18.19 6.03 8.14
CA ILE A 49 18.35 4.58 7.99
C ILE A 49 17.29 3.98 7.06
N GLY A 50 16.18 4.69 6.88
CA GLY A 50 14.96 4.13 6.35
C GLY A 50 14.17 3.34 7.39
N LYS A 51 13.01 2.86 6.96
CA LYS A 51 12.20 1.87 7.65
C LYS A 51 11.63 0.91 6.60
N VAL A 52 11.08 -0.22 7.04
CA VAL A 52 10.35 -1.15 6.18
C VAL A 52 8.94 -1.27 6.71
N VAL A 53 7.96 -1.29 5.82
CA VAL A 53 6.56 -1.45 6.20
C VAL A 53 6.00 -2.67 5.49
N ILE A 54 5.39 -3.54 6.26
CA ILE A 54 4.72 -4.76 5.79
C ILE A 54 3.22 -4.49 5.88
N TYR A 55 2.53 -4.63 4.76
CA TYR A 55 1.13 -4.34 4.58
C TYR A 55 0.33 -5.62 4.33
N ARG A 56 -0.94 -5.60 4.76
CA ARG A 56 -1.99 -6.50 4.33
C ARG A 56 -3.22 -5.67 4.03
N ASN A 57 -3.89 -5.93 2.91
CA ASN A 57 -5.04 -5.13 2.43
C ASN A 57 -4.74 -3.62 2.38
N ASN A 58 -3.49 -3.23 2.08
CA ASN A 58 -3.00 -1.85 2.10
C ASN A 58 -3.15 -1.13 3.46
N HIS A 59 -3.09 -1.92 4.54
CA HIS A 59 -3.03 -1.48 5.91
C HIS A 59 -1.77 -2.07 6.57
N MET A 60 -1.05 -1.25 7.32
CA MET A 60 0.18 -1.68 7.98
C MET A 60 -0.11 -2.80 8.98
N ILE A 61 0.63 -3.90 8.85
CA ILE A 61 0.73 -4.97 9.85
C ILE A 61 1.94 -4.69 10.75
N TRP A 62 3.13 -4.53 10.16
CA TRP A 62 4.37 -4.22 10.89
C TRP A 62 5.14 -3.07 10.24
N GLU A 63 5.70 -2.20 11.06
CA GLU A 63 6.77 -1.26 10.67
C GLU A 63 8.07 -1.70 11.36
N LEU A 64 9.08 -2.09 10.58
CA LEU A 64 10.41 -2.43 11.05
C LEU A 64 11.29 -1.18 10.99
N CYS A 65 11.92 -0.80 12.10
CA CYS A 65 12.77 0.39 12.14
C CYS A 65 13.92 0.28 13.16
N ILE A 66 14.95 1.12 13.01
CA ILE A 66 16.08 1.19 13.94
C ILE A 66 15.95 2.47 14.79
N LYS A 67 15.59 2.31 16.06
CA LYS A 67 15.41 3.39 17.02
C LYS A 67 16.76 3.97 17.43
N GLY A 68 16.91 5.29 17.28
CA GLY A 68 18.18 5.99 17.55
C GLY A 68 19.10 6.12 16.34
N GLY A 69 18.72 5.60 15.18
CA GLY A 69 19.54 5.70 13.97
C GLY A 69 20.70 4.70 13.99
N LYS A 70 21.88 5.10 13.49
CA LYS A 70 22.99 4.17 13.20
C LYS A 70 23.54 3.57 14.48
N GLY A 71 23.60 2.23 14.53
CA GLY A 71 23.92 1.49 15.76
C GLY A 71 22.81 1.53 16.81
N GLY A 72 21.60 1.93 16.42
CA GLY A 72 20.43 1.97 17.27
C GLY A 72 19.81 0.59 17.49
N ILE A 73 18.65 0.58 18.14
CA ILE A 73 17.96 -0.64 18.56
C ILE A 73 16.90 -1.00 17.52
N PRO A 74 16.95 -2.21 16.93
CA PRO A 74 15.88 -2.73 16.09
C PRO A 74 14.56 -2.79 16.87
N VAL A 75 13.51 -2.20 16.32
CA VAL A 75 12.16 -2.24 16.89
C VAL A 75 11.13 -2.50 15.81
N VAL A 76 10.08 -3.21 16.20
CA VAL A 76 8.90 -3.51 15.40
C VAL A 76 7.74 -2.71 15.97
N ARG A 77 7.05 -1.99 15.10
CA ARG A 77 5.88 -1.18 15.45
C ARG A 77 4.63 -1.75 14.82
N ILE A 78 3.54 -1.71 15.57
CA ILE A 78 2.20 -2.08 15.08
C ILE A 78 1.22 -0.97 15.42
N ASN A 79 0.15 -0.89 14.63
CA ASN A 79 -1.00 -0.03 14.92
C ASN A 79 -2.23 -0.93 15.16
N PRO A 80 -2.58 -1.18 16.43
CA PRO A 80 -3.70 -2.05 16.79
C PRO A 80 -5.07 -1.39 16.63
N ASN A 81 -5.18 -0.20 16.01
CA ASN A 81 -6.44 0.53 15.92
C ASN A 81 -7.58 -0.23 15.22
N HIS A 82 -7.30 -1.27 14.41
CA HIS A 82 -8.34 -2.15 13.87
C HIS A 82 -9.02 -3.00 14.95
N ALA A 83 -8.37 -3.26 16.08
CA ALA A 83 -8.96 -4.07 17.14
C ALA A 83 -10.21 -3.44 17.76
N ARG A 84 -10.39 -2.11 17.71
CA ARG A 84 -11.59 -1.43 18.23
C ARG A 84 -12.92 -1.88 17.61
N PHE A 85 -12.86 -2.67 16.54
CA PHE A 85 -14.02 -3.26 15.86
C PHE A 85 -14.36 -4.68 16.34
N MET A 86 -13.56 -5.22 17.27
CA MET A 86 -13.76 -6.51 17.93
C MET A 86 -14.36 -6.27 19.32
N ASP A 87 -15.30 -7.11 19.74
CA ASP A 87 -16.01 -6.90 21.02
C ASP A 87 -15.12 -7.14 22.25
N ASP A 88 -14.05 -7.93 22.11
CA ASP A 88 -13.16 -8.34 23.20
C ASP A 88 -11.75 -7.71 23.10
N TRP A 89 -11.61 -6.63 22.32
CA TRP A 89 -10.31 -6.06 21.99
C TRP A 89 -9.50 -5.62 23.21
N HIS A 90 -10.16 -5.05 24.20
CA HIS A 90 -9.49 -4.55 25.39
C HIS A 90 -9.04 -5.69 26.30
N SER A 91 -9.92 -6.68 26.52
CA SER A 91 -9.68 -7.78 27.45
C SER A 91 -8.78 -8.89 26.88
N ARG A 92 -8.82 -9.12 25.56
CA ARG A 92 -8.03 -10.15 24.87
C ARG A 92 -6.88 -9.57 24.06
N VAL A 93 -7.18 -8.77 23.04
CA VAL A 93 -6.17 -8.35 22.04
C VAL A 93 -5.00 -7.60 22.69
N VAL A 94 -5.28 -6.64 23.58
CA VAL A 94 -4.22 -5.92 24.30
C VAL A 94 -3.38 -6.88 25.14
N LYS A 95 -4.03 -7.78 25.88
CA LYS A 95 -3.36 -8.75 26.75
C LYS A 95 -2.43 -9.65 25.95
N GLU A 96 -2.90 -10.24 24.85
CA GLU A 96 -2.10 -11.11 24.00
C GLU A 96 -0.89 -10.37 23.39
N LEU A 97 -1.08 -9.13 22.91
CA LEU A 97 0.04 -8.32 22.41
C LEU A 97 1.09 -8.04 23.49
N MET A 98 0.67 -7.75 24.73
CA MET A 98 1.57 -7.53 25.86
C MET A 98 2.32 -8.82 26.25
N GLU A 99 1.64 -9.98 26.22
CA GLU A 99 2.24 -11.29 26.45
C GLU A 99 3.29 -11.65 25.38
N LEU A 100 3.09 -11.19 24.15
CA LEU A 100 4.07 -11.26 23.06
C LEU A 100 5.24 -10.27 23.22
N GLY A 101 5.19 -9.39 24.22
CA GLY A 101 6.26 -8.45 24.54
C GLY A 101 6.13 -7.09 23.86
N PHE A 102 5.01 -6.79 23.19
CA PHE A 102 4.72 -5.44 22.72
C PHE A 102 4.44 -4.52 23.91
N LYS A 103 4.88 -3.27 23.81
CA LYS A 103 4.73 -2.25 24.86
C LYS A 103 4.35 -0.92 24.24
N GLY A 104 3.74 -0.05 25.02
CA GLY A 104 3.47 1.31 24.57
C GLY A 104 4.72 2.12 24.28
N LEU A 105 4.58 3.14 23.44
CA LEU A 105 5.63 4.15 23.28
C LEU A 105 5.88 4.84 24.63
N LYS A 106 7.09 5.38 24.81
CA LYS A 106 7.48 6.08 26.05
C LYS A 106 6.45 7.17 26.40
N GLY A 107 5.81 7.04 27.56
CA GLY A 107 4.74 7.94 28.02
C GLY A 107 3.31 7.50 27.69
N GLN A 108 3.14 6.36 27.01
CA GLN A 108 1.86 5.70 26.79
C GLN A 108 1.80 4.46 27.69
N ASP A 109 1.13 4.59 28.84
CA ASP A 109 0.83 3.43 29.69
C ASP A 109 -0.47 2.79 29.18
N TYR A 110 -0.33 1.63 28.54
CA TYR A 110 -1.47 0.94 27.95
C TYR A 110 -2.42 0.34 29.00
N ASN A 111 -1.95 0.15 30.24
CA ASN A 111 -2.85 -0.22 31.33
C ASN A 111 -3.83 0.90 31.68
N GLN A 112 -3.59 2.12 31.18
CA GLN A 112 -4.46 3.28 31.37
C GLN A 112 -5.38 3.53 30.16
N LEU A 113 -5.23 2.78 29.05
CA LEU A 113 -6.21 2.84 27.98
C LEU A 113 -7.50 2.24 28.51
N LYS A 114 -8.56 3.03 28.50
CA LYS A 114 -9.90 2.55 28.81
C LYS A 114 -10.55 2.03 27.55
N GLU A 115 -11.49 1.10 27.72
CA GLU A 115 -12.29 0.57 26.63
C GLU A 115 -13.00 1.70 25.85
N GLU A 116 -13.48 2.73 26.54
CA GLU A 116 -14.12 3.89 25.91
C GLU A 116 -13.18 4.80 25.09
N ASP A 117 -11.86 4.75 25.33
CA ASP A 117 -10.88 5.64 24.67
C ASP A 117 -10.37 5.06 23.34
N GLY A 118 -10.49 3.75 23.14
CA GLY A 118 -9.91 3.03 22.00
C GLY A 118 -8.38 3.18 21.92
N PHE A 119 -7.78 2.85 20.77
CA PHE A 119 -6.35 3.07 20.50
C PHE A 119 -6.08 4.48 19.99
N VAL A 120 -6.51 5.49 20.74
CA VAL A 120 -6.26 6.89 20.41
C VAL A 120 -5.83 7.67 21.64
N VAL A 121 -4.67 8.33 21.59
CA VAL A 121 -4.23 9.23 22.67
C VAL A 121 -4.68 10.64 22.35
N ARG A 122 -5.42 11.23 23.28
CA ARG A 122 -5.83 12.64 23.23
C ARG A 122 -4.73 13.51 23.82
N HIS A 123 -4.26 14.51 23.07
CA HIS A 123 -3.36 15.52 23.61
C HIS A 123 -3.82 16.93 23.23
N LYS A 124 -3.56 17.89 24.13
CA LYS A 124 -3.95 19.29 23.97
C LYS A 124 -2.94 20.00 23.06
N THR A 125 -3.43 20.61 21.98
CA THR A 125 -2.66 21.45 21.06
C THR A 125 -3.04 22.93 21.26
N LYS A 126 -2.33 23.85 20.59
CA LYS A 126 -2.69 25.28 20.60
C LYS A 126 -4.08 25.53 20.00
N ASP A 127 -4.52 24.66 19.09
CA ASP A 127 -5.77 24.78 18.34
C ASP A 127 -6.89 23.86 18.88
N GLY A 128 -6.70 23.26 20.06
CA GLY A 128 -7.69 22.39 20.70
C GLY A 128 -7.12 21.03 21.12
N TYR A 129 -7.72 19.95 20.64
CA TYR A 129 -7.27 18.58 20.92
C TYR A 129 -6.95 17.85 19.63
N SER A 130 -5.79 17.18 19.61
CA SER A 130 -5.44 16.22 18.57
C SER A 130 -5.53 14.80 19.13
N TYR A 131 -5.69 13.87 18.20
CA TYR A 131 -5.91 12.45 18.43
C TYR A 131 -4.87 11.71 17.61
N ASP A 132 -3.93 11.08 18.29
CA ASP A 132 -2.89 10.30 17.63
C ASP A 132 -3.21 8.81 17.79
N ALA A 133 -3.05 8.06 16.70
CA ALA A 133 -3.09 6.61 16.76
C ALA A 133 -1.96 6.13 17.69
N VAL A 134 -2.31 5.19 18.57
CA VAL A 134 -1.34 4.64 19.52
C VAL A 134 -0.60 3.50 18.85
N PHE A 135 0.73 3.56 18.85
CA PHE A 135 1.57 2.49 18.31
C PHE A 135 2.12 1.66 19.46
N LEU A 136 2.23 0.35 19.24
CA LEU A 136 2.93 -0.56 20.13
C LEU A 136 4.30 -0.88 19.55
N GLU A 137 5.32 -0.96 20.40
CA GLU A 137 6.70 -1.31 20.06
C GLU A 137 7.07 -2.66 20.68
N TYR A 138 7.70 -3.52 19.87
CA TYR A 138 8.39 -4.72 20.29
C TYR A 138 9.87 -4.59 19.93
N THR A 139 10.76 -4.92 20.85
CA THR A 139 12.19 -5.05 20.57
C THR A 139 12.52 -6.52 20.40
N PRO A 140 12.82 -6.99 19.16
CA PRO A 140 13.26 -8.35 18.94
C PRO A 140 14.41 -8.71 19.87
N SER A 141 14.25 -9.83 20.58
CA SER A 141 15.26 -10.35 21.49
C SER A 141 15.15 -11.88 21.52
N GLY A 142 16.28 -12.53 21.76
CA GLY A 142 16.39 -13.99 21.70
C GLY A 142 16.96 -14.51 20.37
N GLY A 143 16.78 -15.81 20.14
CA GLY A 143 17.13 -16.46 18.88
C GLY A 143 16.04 -16.31 17.83
N TYR A 144 16.32 -16.85 16.65
CA TYR A 144 15.41 -16.80 15.50
C TYR A 144 14.05 -17.42 15.79
N ASP A 145 14.02 -18.56 16.49
CA ASP A 145 12.79 -19.30 16.74
C ASP A 145 11.88 -18.58 17.74
N GLU A 146 12.46 -17.86 18.72
CA GLU A 146 11.71 -17.00 19.63
C GLU A 146 11.06 -15.84 18.88
N VAL A 147 11.82 -15.15 18.02
CA VAL A 147 11.27 -14.04 17.21
C VAL A 147 10.20 -14.57 16.25
N LYS A 148 10.43 -15.71 15.60
CA LYS A 148 9.47 -16.34 14.68
C LYS A 148 8.14 -16.68 15.35
N LYS A 149 8.14 -17.10 16.62
CA LYS A 149 6.91 -17.29 17.41
C LYS A 149 6.14 -15.99 17.58
N VAL A 150 6.83 -14.89 17.90
CA VAL A 150 6.21 -13.56 18.01
C VAL A 150 5.65 -13.09 16.67
N VAL A 151 6.38 -13.29 15.56
CA VAL A 151 5.89 -12.95 14.21
C VAL A 151 4.60 -13.70 13.91
N THR A 152 4.59 -15.02 14.10
CA THR A 152 3.42 -15.87 13.77
C THR A 152 2.21 -15.48 14.62
N ALA A 153 2.39 -15.38 15.95
CA ALA A 153 1.29 -15.05 16.85
C ALA A 153 0.76 -13.63 16.63
N SER A 154 1.66 -12.64 16.46
CA SER A 154 1.23 -11.27 16.18
C SER A 154 0.55 -11.13 14.83
N TYR A 155 1.00 -11.84 13.79
CA TYR A 155 0.30 -11.84 12.50
C TYR A 155 -1.11 -12.39 12.61
N SER A 156 -1.29 -13.56 13.25
CA SER A 156 -2.61 -14.16 13.43
C SER A 156 -3.58 -13.19 14.09
N LEU A 157 -3.14 -12.53 15.17
CA LEU A 157 -3.95 -11.56 15.89
C LEU A 157 -4.23 -10.30 15.07
N LEU A 158 -3.22 -9.73 14.39
CA LEU A 158 -3.39 -8.53 13.54
C LEU A 158 -4.26 -8.80 12.31
N LYS A 159 -4.13 -10.01 11.73
CA LYS A 159 -4.98 -10.49 10.64
C LYS A 159 -6.43 -10.59 11.10
N GLU A 160 -6.69 -11.18 12.26
CA GLU A 160 -8.02 -11.24 12.86
C GLU A 160 -8.62 -9.84 13.05
N MET A 161 -7.83 -8.87 13.56
CA MET A 161 -8.30 -7.48 13.69
C MET A 161 -8.69 -6.86 12.36
N GLN A 162 -7.87 -7.06 11.33
CA GLN A 162 -8.18 -6.54 10.00
C GLN A 162 -9.38 -7.25 9.39
N GLU A 163 -9.48 -8.56 9.55
CA GLU A 163 -10.63 -9.32 9.08
C GLU A 163 -11.89 -8.87 9.79
N SER A 164 -11.88 -8.70 11.11
CA SER A 164 -12.98 -8.09 11.85
C SER A 164 -13.28 -6.69 11.33
N TYR A 165 -12.28 -5.84 11.03
CA TYR A 165 -12.54 -4.53 10.43
C TYR A 165 -13.22 -4.61 9.05
N PHE A 166 -12.85 -5.59 8.23
CA PHE A 166 -13.36 -5.76 6.87
C PHE A 166 -14.60 -6.67 6.74
N SER A 167 -14.91 -7.50 7.73
CA SER A 167 -15.95 -8.54 7.69
C SER A 167 -17.33 -8.10 8.20
N LEU A 168 -17.47 -6.84 8.60
CA LEU A 168 -18.64 -6.34 9.31
C LEU A 168 -19.85 -6.16 8.38
N ASP A 169 -20.71 -7.18 8.29
CA ASP A 169 -22.08 -7.06 7.74
C ASP A 169 -22.97 -6.41 8.78
N HIS A 170 -22.93 -5.07 8.87
CA HIS A 170 -23.61 -4.37 9.95
C HIS A 170 -24.56 -3.29 9.44
N ASP A 171 -25.85 -3.61 9.55
CA ASP A 171 -26.96 -2.64 9.62
C ASP A 171 -27.12 -2.05 11.04
N GLU A 172 -26.26 -2.45 11.98
CA GLU A 172 -26.28 -1.91 13.34
C GLU A 172 -25.58 -0.55 13.39
N VAL A 173 -26.32 0.42 13.93
CA VAL A 173 -25.84 1.76 14.23
C VAL A 173 -25.13 1.70 15.58
N PHE A 174 -23.85 2.03 15.62
CA PHE A 174 -23.10 2.07 16.88
C PHE A 174 -22.85 3.51 17.29
N GLU A 175 -22.89 3.74 18.58
CA GLU A 175 -22.53 5.01 19.18
C GLU A 175 -21.02 5.04 19.38
N VAL A 176 -20.31 5.66 18.45
CA VAL A 176 -18.89 5.95 18.61
C VAL A 176 -18.80 7.26 19.37
N TYR A 177 -18.16 7.23 20.54
CA TYR A 177 -17.88 8.46 21.26
C TYR A 177 -17.00 9.34 20.38
N ASN A 178 -17.51 10.53 20.01
CA ASN A 178 -16.72 11.53 19.31
C ASN A 178 -16.18 12.51 20.36
N PRO A 179 -14.90 12.38 20.72
CA PRO A 179 -14.33 13.19 21.79
C PRO A 179 -14.12 14.66 21.38
N ARG A 180 -14.24 15.03 20.09
CA ARG A 180 -14.30 16.45 19.68
C ARG A 180 -15.63 17.11 20.01
N SER A 181 -16.73 16.37 19.89
CA SER A 181 -18.08 16.90 20.18
C SER A 181 -18.57 16.54 21.59
N GLN A 182 -17.80 15.77 22.37
CA GLN A 182 -18.24 15.18 23.65
C GLN A 182 -19.61 14.51 23.55
N ALA A 183 -19.88 13.90 22.40
CA ALA A 183 -21.16 13.30 22.10
C ALA A 183 -20.93 11.94 21.47
N TYR A 184 -21.77 10.99 21.82
CA TYR A 184 -21.91 9.77 21.06
C TYR A 184 -22.47 10.12 19.69
N LYS A 185 -21.66 9.87 18.67
CA LYS A 185 -22.10 9.98 17.30
C LYS A 185 -22.52 8.59 16.88
N LYS A 186 -23.77 8.48 16.44
CA LYS A 186 -24.24 7.30 15.72
C LYS A 186 -23.44 7.19 14.43
N GLU A 187 -22.40 6.38 14.45
CA GLU A 187 -21.63 6.05 13.26
C GLU A 187 -22.17 4.74 12.71
N LYS A 188 -22.58 4.78 11.45
CA LYS A 188 -22.81 3.56 10.70
C LYS A 188 -21.44 2.95 10.44
N ARG A 189 -21.23 1.73 10.92
CA ARG A 189 -20.05 0.95 10.54
C ARG A 189 -20.05 0.82 9.00
N PRO A 190 -18.88 0.79 8.33
CA PRO A 190 -18.84 0.45 6.91
C PRO A 190 -19.55 -0.91 6.72
N ARG A 191 -20.62 -0.97 5.93
CA ARG A 191 -21.25 -2.26 5.56
C ARG A 191 -20.18 -3.13 4.88
N ASN A 192 -20.30 -4.46 5.03
CA ASN A 192 -19.64 -5.52 4.25
C ASN A 192 -20.04 -5.53 2.77
N TYR A 193 -20.20 -4.35 2.20
CA TYR A 193 -20.58 -4.19 0.81
C TYR A 193 -19.46 -4.67 -0.12
N ILE A 194 -18.22 -4.89 0.35
CA ILE A 194 -17.19 -5.51 -0.49
C ILE A 194 -17.65 -6.93 -0.89
N LYS A 195 -18.17 -7.75 0.03
CA LYS A 195 -18.68 -9.10 -0.31
C LYS A 195 -19.97 -9.02 -1.14
N GLN A 196 -20.94 -8.21 -0.70
CA GLN A 196 -22.25 -8.14 -1.37
C GLN A 196 -22.20 -7.46 -2.76
N TYR A 197 -21.31 -6.49 -2.96
CA TYR A 197 -21.18 -5.78 -4.23
C TYR A 197 -20.25 -6.46 -5.22
N TYR A 198 -19.17 -7.12 -4.75
CA TYR A 198 -18.30 -7.92 -5.64
C TYR A 198 -18.96 -9.23 -6.09
N PHE A 199 -19.75 -9.89 -5.23
CA PHE A 199 -20.33 -11.20 -5.55
C PHE A 199 -21.82 -11.19 -5.96
N GLU A 200 -22.64 -10.24 -5.51
CA GLU A 200 -24.10 -10.32 -5.70
C GLU A 200 -24.72 -9.19 -6.56
N HIS A 201 -24.10 -8.02 -6.69
CA HIS A 201 -24.73 -6.84 -7.33
C HIS A 201 -24.18 -6.44 -8.71
N ASN A 202 -23.44 -7.33 -9.39
CA ASN A 202 -23.01 -7.10 -10.79
C ASN A 202 -24.12 -7.33 -11.84
N THR A 203 -25.39 -7.43 -11.43
CA THR A 203 -26.54 -7.61 -12.34
C THR A 203 -27.71 -6.69 -11.95
N ASP A 204 -27.64 -5.38 -12.26
CA ASP A 204 -28.82 -4.49 -12.40
C ASP A 204 -29.31 -3.62 -11.21
N ALA A 205 -28.55 -3.39 -10.14
CA ALA A 205 -29.01 -2.47 -9.08
C ALA A 205 -28.64 -0.99 -9.35
N GLY A 206 -29.69 -0.16 -9.47
CA GLY A 206 -29.64 1.27 -9.80
C GLY A 206 -28.77 2.15 -8.90
N ILE A 207 -28.41 3.30 -9.49
CA ILE A 207 -27.56 4.36 -8.96
C ILE A 207 -28.01 4.78 -7.55
N VAL A 208 -27.23 4.43 -6.52
CA VAL A 208 -27.39 4.95 -5.16
C VAL A 208 -26.66 6.29 -5.04
N ASP A 209 -27.32 7.27 -4.43
CA ASP A 209 -26.90 8.67 -4.31
C ASP A 209 -25.48 8.82 -3.72
N SER A 210 -24.58 9.44 -4.49
CA SER A 210 -23.14 9.59 -4.24
C SER A 210 -22.77 10.59 -3.14
N ASN A 211 -23.74 11.17 -2.43
CA ASN A 211 -23.53 12.32 -1.54
C ASN A 211 -23.32 11.98 -0.05
N SER A 212 -23.24 10.70 0.33
CA SER A 212 -22.97 10.33 1.73
C SER A 212 -21.47 10.17 2.01
N ASN A 213 -20.97 10.71 3.13
CA ASN A 213 -19.61 10.47 3.64
C ASN A 213 -19.27 8.97 3.78
N PHE A 214 -20.30 8.13 3.90
CA PHE A 214 -20.21 6.68 3.90
C PHE A 214 -19.68 6.13 2.56
N TYR A 215 -20.20 6.62 1.44
CA TYR A 215 -19.80 6.19 0.10
C TYR A 215 -18.33 6.55 -0.22
N ALA A 216 -17.88 7.72 0.24
CA ALA A 216 -16.49 8.16 0.09
C ALA A 216 -15.49 7.27 0.85
N ASN A 217 -15.86 6.79 2.04
CA ASN A 217 -15.00 5.87 2.81
C ASN A 217 -14.97 4.46 2.20
N PHE A 218 -16.08 3.98 1.65
CA PHE A 218 -16.16 2.71 0.92
C PHE A 218 -15.22 2.70 -0.30
N GLN A 219 -15.24 3.76 -1.10
CA GLN A 219 -14.45 3.88 -2.32
C GLN A 219 -12.94 3.84 -2.06
N LYS A 220 -12.50 4.44 -0.93
CA LYS A 220 -11.11 4.34 -0.47
C LYS A 220 -10.72 2.91 -0.12
N CYS A 221 -11.63 2.12 0.45
CA CYS A 221 -11.38 0.72 0.76
C CYS A 221 -11.23 -0.11 -0.52
N VAL A 222 -12.07 0.11 -1.54
CA VAL A 222 -11.98 -0.56 -2.84
C VAL A 222 -10.67 -0.25 -3.55
N GLU A 223 -10.30 1.03 -3.61
CA GLU A 223 -9.03 1.47 -4.21
C GLU A 223 -7.83 0.82 -3.51
N LYS A 224 -7.85 0.80 -2.17
CA LYS A 224 -6.81 0.16 -1.35
C LYS A 224 -6.68 -1.35 -1.59
N HIS A 225 -7.80 -2.07 -1.71
CA HIS A 225 -7.77 -3.50 -2.04
C HIS A 225 -7.17 -3.74 -3.43
N VAL A 226 -7.59 -2.97 -4.43
CA VAL A 226 -7.07 -3.10 -5.79
C VAL A 226 -5.58 -2.78 -5.85
N GLN A 227 -5.09 -1.78 -5.10
CA GLN A 227 -3.67 -1.52 -4.98
C GLN A 227 -2.92 -2.72 -4.39
N GLN A 228 -3.43 -3.32 -3.31
CA GLN A 228 -2.83 -4.53 -2.71
C GLN A 228 -2.83 -5.70 -3.71
N ASP A 229 -3.95 -5.97 -4.37
CA ASP A 229 -4.07 -7.06 -5.35
C ASP A 229 -3.12 -6.87 -6.52
N LEU A 230 -3.02 -5.63 -7.04
CA LEU A 230 -2.04 -5.32 -8.07
C LEU A 230 -0.63 -5.62 -7.60
N PHE A 231 -0.25 -5.19 -6.40
CA PHE A 231 1.08 -5.47 -5.86
C PHE A 231 1.34 -6.96 -5.77
N MET A 232 0.48 -7.72 -5.07
CA MET A 232 0.70 -9.15 -4.81
C MET A 232 0.76 -10.00 -6.09
N ASN A 233 0.02 -9.61 -7.14
CA ASN A 233 -0.08 -10.36 -8.38
C ASN A 233 0.86 -9.88 -9.49
N ASN A 234 1.67 -8.83 -9.26
CA ASN A 234 2.56 -8.27 -10.30
C ASN A 234 4.00 -8.18 -9.81
N HIS A 235 4.66 -9.33 -9.81
CA HIS A 235 6.09 -9.48 -9.57
C HIS A 235 6.79 -10.21 -10.73
N CYS A 236 6.29 -10.07 -11.95
CA CYS A 236 6.80 -10.82 -13.09
C CYS A 236 8.02 -10.13 -13.69
N LEU A 237 9.16 -10.84 -13.73
CA LEU A 237 10.41 -10.37 -14.35
C LEU A 237 10.50 -10.68 -15.85
N LYS A 238 9.45 -11.22 -16.46
CA LYS A 238 9.36 -11.53 -17.90
C LYS A 238 7.97 -11.16 -18.42
N ASP A 239 7.92 -10.32 -19.44
CA ASP A 239 6.67 -9.92 -20.10
C ASP A 239 5.60 -9.41 -19.13
N GLY A 240 5.95 -8.49 -18.23
CA GLY A 240 5.06 -8.11 -17.15
C GLY A 240 5.47 -6.87 -16.37
N LEU A 241 4.68 -6.59 -15.33
CA LEU A 241 4.98 -5.56 -14.34
C LEU A 241 5.57 -6.20 -13.09
N PHE A 242 6.56 -5.51 -12.53
CA PHE A 242 7.06 -5.72 -11.18
C PHE A 242 6.75 -4.47 -10.36
N ILE A 243 5.75 -4.54 -9.49
CA ILE A 243 5.38 -3.43 -8.59
C ILE A 243 6.28 -3.50 -7.36
N TYR A 244 6.92 -2.39 -7.01
CA TYR A 244 7.92 -2.36 -5.94
C TYR A 244 7.60 -1.34 -4.84
N ASP A 245 6.60 -0.49 -5.04
CA ASP A 245 6.16 0.50 -4.05
C ASP A 245 4.62 0.63 -4.02
N LEU A 246 4.09 0.82 -2.82
CA LEU A 246 2.69 1.11 -2.48
C LEU A 246 2.61 2.42 -1.71
N GLU A 247 1.50 3.14 -1.81
CA GLU A 247 1.23 4.41 -1.11
C GLU A 247 2.39 5.41 -1.28
N PHE A 248 2.66 5.79 -2.54
CA PHE A 248 3.77 6.69 -2.80
C PHE A 248 3.52 8.10 -2.21
N ALA A 249 4.43 8.45 -1.31
CA ALA A 249 4.63 9.78 -0.77
C ALA A 249 5.96 10.33 -1.27
N GLN A 250 5.90 11.35 -2.12
CA GLN A 250 7.08 12.11 -2.53
C GLN A 250 7.73 12.78 -1.31
N PRO A 251 9.04 12.62 -1.09
CA PRO A 251 9.74 13.34 -0.04
C PRO A 251 9.76 14.84 -0.32
N SER A 252 9.40 15.64 0.68
CA SER A 252 9.55 17.09 0.63
C SER A 252 11.04 17.45 0.63
N GLY A 253 11.49 18.26 -0.33
CA GLY A 253 12.79 18.92 -0.25
C GLY A 253 13.89 18.38 -1.14
N VAL A 254 13.58 17.77 -2.30
CA VAL A 254 14.60 17.60 -3.35
C VAL A 254 15.12 19.01 -3.73
N PRO A 255 16.40 19.34 -3.52
CA PRO A 255 16.86 20.72 -3.63
C PRO A 255 16.76 21.17 -5.08
N GLY A 256 16.12 22.32 -5.30
CA GLY A 256 15.88 22.88 -6.63
C GLY A 256 14.70 22.27 -7.38
N VAL A 257 13.91 21.39 -6.75
CA VAL A 257 12.74 20.78 -7.36
C VAL A 257 11.48 21.24 -6.62
N LYS A 258 10.67 22.05 -7.30
CA LYS A 258 9.33 22.44 -6.87
C LYS A 258 8.30 21.61 -7.62
N VAL A 259 8.18 20.33 -7.29
CA VAL A 259 6.99 19.58 -7.69
C VAL A 259 5.97 19.74 -6.58
N GLY A 260 4.77 20.22 -6.93
CA GLY A 260 3.70 20.35 -5.96
C GLY A 260 3.42 19.01 -5.28
N ASN A 261 3.02 19.03 -4.01
CA ASN A 261 2.69 17.82 -3.25
C ASN A 261 1.37 17.15 -3.71
N LYS A 262 0.86 17.51 -4.90
CA LYS A 262 -0.42 17.08 -5.47
C LYS A 262 -0.16 16.03 -6.56
N ASN A 263 -1.12 15.14 -6.78
CA ASN A 263 -1.13 14.19 -7.90
C ASN A 263 0.02 13.18 -7.88
N LYS A 264 0.27 12.62 -6.69
CA LYS A 264 1.23 11.52 -6.50
C LYS A 264 0.62 10.24 -7.05
N PRO A 265 1.37 9.40 -7.79
CA PRO A 265 0.88 8.08 -8.14
C PRO A 265 0.64 7.26 -6.87
N ASP A 266 -0.21 6.26 -6.96
CA ASP A 266 -0.43 5.32 -5.86
C ASP A 266 0.73 4.33 -5.72
N MET A 267 1.28 3.88 -6.86
CA MET A 267 2.31 2.84 -6.92
C MET A 267 3.40 3.16 -7.94
N PHE A 268 4.56 2.53 -7.75
CA PHE A 268 5.63 2.45 -8.74
C PHE A 268 5.91 1.01 -9.14
N ALA A 269 6.20 0.82 -10.42
CA ALA A 269 6.53 -0.47 -10.99
C ALA A 269 7.62 -0.37 -12.06
N ILE A 270 8.10 -1.53 -12.50
CA ILE A 270 9.03 -1.70 -13.61
C ILE A 270 8.38 -2.63 -14.62
N ARG A 271 8.37 -2.23 -15.89
CA ARG A 271 7.93 -3.10 -16.99
C ARG A 271 9.10 -3.86 -17.57
N PHE A 272 8.90 -5.16 -17.74
CA PHE A 272 9.82 -6.06 -18.40
C PHE A 272 9.27 -6.51 -19.75
N ASP A 273 10.13 -6.57 -20.77
CA ASP A 273 9.81 -7.22 -22.04
C ASP A 273 9.82 -8.76 -21.90
N SER A 274 9.46 -9.46 -22.98
CA SER A 274 9.46 -10.93 -23.02
C SER A 274 10.83 -11.59 -22.85
N LYS A 275 11.92 -10.82 -22.90
CA LYS A 275 13.29 -11.28 -22.64
C LYS A 275 13.76 -10.94 -21.21
N GLY A 276 12.91 -10.31 -20.41
CA GLY A 276 13.25 -9.86 -19.06
C GLY A 276 14.19 -8.64 -19.03
N LYS A 277 14.20 -7.86 -20.12
CA LYS A 277 14.85 -6.54 -20.17
C LYS A 277 13.87 -5.48 -19.68
N ILE A 278 14.38 -4.51 -18.93
CA ILE A 278 13.59 -3.36 -18.47
C ILE A 278 13.23 -2.46 -19.67
N GLU A 279 11.94 -2.16 -19.82
CA GLU A 279 11.43 -1.22 -20.84
C GLU A 279 11.11 0.15 -20.26
N SER A 280 10.47 0.18 -19.09
CA SER A 280 10.00 1.42 -18.45
C SER A 280 9.91 1.33 -16.94
N ILE A 281 9.95 2.49 -16.30
CA ILE A 281 9.43 2.69 -14.94
C ILE A 281 8.00 3.22 -15.08
N CYS A 282 7.07 2.56 -14.40
CA CYS A 282 5.65 2.86 -14.46
C CYS A 282 5.19 3.58 -13.19
N MET A 283 4.51 4.70 -13.36
CA MET A 283 3.70 5.37 -12.34
C MET A 283 2.27 4.86 -12.48
N ILE A 284 1.72 4.27 -11.43
CA ILE A 284 0.39 3.66 -11.47
C ILE A 284 -0.54 4.45 -10.54
N GLU A 285 -1.68 4.85 -11.08
CA GLU A 285 -2.78 5.49 -10.36
C GLU A 285 -4.02 4.59 -10.44
N VAL A 286 -4.64 4.28 -9.29
CA VAL A 286 -5.86 3.50 -9.19
C VAL A 286 -7.02 4.44 -8.91
N LYS A 287 -8.07 4.38 -9.74
CA LYS A 287 -9.31 5.13 -9.51
C LYS A 287 -10.49 4.16 -9.39
N SER A 288 -11.24 4.29 -8.30
CA SER A 288 -12.41 3.45 -7.99
C SER A 288 -13.77 4.10 -8.26
N THR A 289 -13.81 5.39 -8.62
CA THR A 289 -15.06 6.16 -8.75
C THR A 289 -15.17 6.97 -10.05
N ARG A 290 -16.38 7.11 -10.59
CA ARG A 290 -16.63 7.98 -11.76
C ARG A 290 -16.39 9.45 -11.45
N ASN A 291 -16.68 9.89 -10.22
CA ASN A 291 -16.46 11.26 -9.77
C ASN A 291 -14.97 11.63 -9.71
N ALA A 292 -14.10 10.65 -9.45
CA ALA A 292 -12.65 10.83 -9.52
C ALA A 292 -12.14 11.09 -10.95
N LEU A 293 -13.01 11.07 -11.97
CA LEU A 293 -12.64 11.42 -13.34
C LEU A 293 -12.90 12.89 -13.68
N THR A 294 -13.84 13.57 -13.01
CA THR A 294 -14.44 14.83 -13.51
C THR A 294 -14.26 16.05 -12.59
N GLN A 295 -13.70 15.88 -11.38
CA GLN A 295 -13.56 16.98 -10.41
C GLN A 295 -12.18 17.67 -10.43
N LYS A 296 -11.98 18.73 -9.64
CA LYS A 296 -10.72 19.48 -9.41
C LYS A 296 -9.61 18.69 -8.66
N SER A 297 -9.67 17.37 -8.75
CA SER A 297 -8.66 16.40 -8.34
C SER A 297 -8.83 15.14 -9.19
N GLY A 298 -9.31 15.35 -10.42
CA GLY A 298 -9.79 14.33 -11.33
C GLY A 298 -8.67 13.69 -12.13
N LEU A 299 -9.05 12.79 -13.04
CA LEU A 299 -8.14 12.07 -13.93
C LEU A 299 -7.17 13.00 -14.68
N GLU A 300 -7.68 14.08 -15.28
CA GLU A 300 -6.86 15.02 -16.05
C GLU A 300 -5.83 15.75 -15.18
N GLU A 301 -6.21 16.17 -13.98
CA GLU A 301 -5.29 16.85 -13.05
C GLU A 301 -4.23 15.88 -12.52
N HIS A 302 -4.60 14.63 -12.23
CA HIS A 302 -3.63 13.58 -11.88
C HIS A 302 -2.67 13.30 -13.02
N LEU A 303 -3.19 13.14 -14.24
CA LEU A 303 -2.37 12.91 -15.43
C LEU A 303 -1.40 14.07 -15.66
N MET A 304 -1.88 15.32 -15.63
CA MET A 304 -1.03 16.50 -15.79
C MET A 304 0.04 16.58 -14.70
N GLY A 305 -0.30 16.30 -13.44
CA GLY A 305 0.67 16.31 -12.35
C GLY A 305 1.73 15.23 -12.49
N MET A 306 1.35 14.02 -12.92
CA MET A 306 2.30 12.95 -13.22
C MET A 306 3.14 13.25 -14.48
N GLU A 307 2.56 13.88 -15.51
CA GLU A 307 3.29 14.36 -16.68
C GLU A 307 4.33 15.41 -16.27
N GLU A 308 3.95 16.41 -15.48
CA GLU A 308 4.90 17.40 -14.94
C GLU A 308 6.01 16.70 -14.14
N TYR A 309 5.65 15.71 -13.32
CA TYR A 309 6.60 14.93 -12.53
C TYR A 309 7.65 14.22 -13.40
N ILE A 310 7.25 13.55 -14.48
CA ILE A 310 8.19 12.81 -15.36
C ILE A 310 9.13 13.73 -16.15
N HIS A 311 8.74 14.98 -16.38
CA HIS A 311 9.60 15.95 -17.08
C HIS A 311 10.70 16.54 -16.18
N VAL A 312 10.68 16.28 -14.86
CA VAL A 312 11.75 16.71 -13.96
C VAL A 312 12.93 15.73 -14.03
N LYS A 313 13.85 15.99 -14.97
CA LYS A 313 15.05 15.14 -15.23
C LYS A 313 15.79 14.68 -13.97
N LYS A 314 15.98 15.57 -12.99
CA LYS A 314 16.66 15.24 -11.73
C LYS A 314 15.89 14.19 -10.90
N LEU A 315 14.56 14.26 -10.86
CA LEU A 315 13.74 13.25 -10.17
C LEU A 315 13.79 11.92 -10.90
N MET A 316 13.81 11.93 -12.23
CA MET A 316 13.88 10.69 -13.03
C MET A 316 15.16 9.93 -12.73
N VAL A 317 16.32 10.60 -12.74
CA VAL A 317 17.60 9.96 -12.35
C VAL A 317 17.51 9.31 -10.96
N HIS A 318 16.86 9.98 -9.99
CA HIS A 318 16.67 9.40 -8.66
C HIS A 318 15.71 8.21 -8.65
N ARG A 319 14.65 8.20 -9.47
CA ARG A 319 13.70 7.09 -9.56
C ARG A 319 14.31 5.86 -10.22
N ILE A 320 15.15 6.06 -11.24
CA ILE A 320 15.92 4.99 -11.88
C ILE A 320 16.84 4.32 -10.87
N GLU A 321 17.60 5.12 -10.14
CA GLU A 321 18.53 4.62 -9.14
C GLU A 321 17.82 3.92 -7.98
N GLU A 322 16.69 4.47 -7.53
CA GLU A 322 15.84 3.87 -6.51
C GLU A 322 15.28 2.52 -6.95
N ALA A 323 14.70 2.43 -8.15
CA ALA A 323 14.15 1.20 -8.71
C ALA A 323 15.22 0.08 -8.75
N ARG A 324 16.42 0.42 -9.25
CA ARG A 324 17.57 -0.50 -9.29
C ARG A 324 17.96 -1.00 -7.91
N LYS A 325 18.09 -0.10 -6.94
CA LYS A 325 18.47 -0.47 -5.57
C LYS A 325 17.41 -1.32 -4.89
N ILE A 326 16.14 -0.98 -5.04
CA ILE A 326 15.04 -1.75 -4.46
C ILE A 326 14.98 -3.17 -5.03
N LEU A 327 15.11 -3.33 -6.36
CA LEU A 327 15.19 -4.67 -6.97
C LEU A 327 16.35 -5.48 -6.39
N ASN A 328 17.53 -4.87 -6.24
CA ASN A 328 18.68 -5.55 -5.66
C ASN A 328 18.49 -5.89 -4.17
N GLN A 329 17.78 -5.05 -3.41
CA GLN A 329 17.43 -5.34 -2.02
C GLN A 329 16.41 -6.49 -1.94
N TYR A 330 15.43 -6.55 -2.84
CA TYR A 330 14.53 -7.71 -2.92
C TYR A 330 15.27 -8.99 -3.32
N HIS A 331 16.20 -8.91 -4.27
CA HIS A 331 17.07 -10.03 -4.62
C HIS A 331 17.87 -10.53 -3.41
N GLU A 332 18.50 -9.61 -2.67
CA GLU A 332 19.31 -9.94 -1.48
C GLU A 332 18.49 -10.58 -0.35
N LEU A 333 17.20 -10.26 -0.25
CA LEU A 333 16.27 -10.85 0.73
C LEU A 333 15.53 -12.09 0.21
N GLY A 334 15.71 -12.45 -1.07
CA GLY A 334 15.01 -13.54 -1.73
C GLY A 334 13.50 -13.30 -1.87
N LEU A 335 13.07 -12.04 -2.03
CA LEU A 335 11.67 -11.66 -2.11
C LEU A 335 11.19 -11.59 -3.56
N TYR A 336 9.90 -11.90 -3.75
CA TYR A 336 9.14 -11.66 -5.00
C TYR A 336 9.74 -12.26 -6.27
N GLY A 337 10.46 -13.38 -6.13
CA GLY A 337 11.05 -14.09 -7.27
C GLY A 337 12.16 -13.31 -7.99
N VAL A 338 12.79 -12.32 -7.33
CA VAL A 338 13.90 -11.58 -7.93
C VAL A 338 15.18 -12.41 -7.88
N ASP A 339 15.52 -13.04 -9.00
CA ASP A 339 16.59 -14.04 -9.11
C ASP A 339 17.92 -13.50 -9.67
N LYS A 340 17.99 -12.21 -10.01
CA LYS A 340 19.20 -11.57 -10.54
C LYS A 340 19.50 -10.22 -9.91
N VAL A 341 20.77 -9.84 -9.98
CA VAL A 341 21.25 -8.50 -9.65
C VAL A 341 21.13 -7.60 -10.88
N PHE A 342 20.65 -6.38 -10.65
CA PHE A 342 20.52 -5.33 -11.66
C PHE A 342 21.64 -4.29 -11.54
N THR A 343 22.17 -3.92 -12.69
CA THR A 343 23.26 -2.97 -12.88
C THR A 343 22.76 -1.68 -13.53
N GLU A 344 23.61 -0.65 -13.60
CA GLU A 344 23.26 0.59 -14.30
C GLU A 344 22.95 0.35 -15.79
N SER A 345 23.63 -0.59 -16.43
CA SER A 345 23.39 -0.96 -17.83
C SER A 345 22.01 -1.57 -18.09
N ASP A 346 21.38 -2.18 -17.08
CA ASP A 346 20.02 -2.71 -17.21
C ASP A 346 18.97 -1.59 -17.32
N PHE A 347 19.32 -0.38 -16.88
CA PHE A 347 18.45 0.79 -16.83
C PHE A 347 18.82 1.86 -17.89
N THR A 348 19.58 1.50 -18.92
CA THR A 348 19.88 2.41 -20.04
C THR A 348 18.67 2.57 -20.97
N ASP A 349 18.41 3.79 -21.42
CA ASP A 349 17.33 4.14 -22.37
C ASP A 349 15.92 3.75 -21.93
N ILE A 350 15.70 3.65 -20.62
CA ILE A 350 14.39 3.32 -20.06
C ILE A 350 13.44 4.52 -20.15
N LYS A 351 12.16 4.20 -20.35
CA LYS A 351 11.10 5.22 -20.48
C LYS A 351 10.35 5.37 -19.16
N MET A 352 9.64 6.49 -19.03
CA MET A 352 8.60 6.63 -18.02
C MET A 352 7.24 6.31 -18.66
N GLU A 353 6.41 5.57 -17.93
CA GLU A 353 5.05 5.23 -18.34
C GLU A 353 4.07 5.64 -17.24
N ILE A 354 2.92 6.16 -17.62
CA ILE A 354 1.81 6.43 -16.70
C ILE A 354 0.70 5.43 -16.99
N ILE A 355 0.27 4.71 -15.95
CA ILE A 355 -0.76 3.69 -16.01
C ILE A 355 -1.93 4.12 -15.12
N PHE A 356 -3.13 4.13 -15.68
CA PHE A 356 -4.35 4.29 -14.89
C PHE A 356 -5.07 2.95 -14.80
N VAL A 357 -5.36 2.54 -13.57
CA VAL A 357 -6.17 1.36 -13.27
C VAL A 357 -7.54 1.81 -12.82
N PHE A 358 -8.58 1.33 -13.49
CA PHE A 358 -9.95 1.64 -13.12
C PHE A 358 -10.65 0.40 -12.57
N SER A 359 -11.14 0.46 -11.33
CA SER A 359 -11.65 -0.71 -10.60
C SER A 359 -13.19 -0.86 -10.57
N HIS A 360 -13.93 0.04 -11.21
CA HIS A 360 -15.40 0.00 -11.24
C HIS A 360 -15.92 -0.41 -12.62
N GLY A 361 -16.93 -1.29 -12.69
CA GLY A 361 -17.52 -1.73 -13.97
C GLY A 361 -18.15 -0.61 -14.83
N LEU A 362 -18.39 0.58 -14.29
CA LEU A 362 -19.08 1.69 -14.98
C LEU A 362 -18.18 2.49 -15.94
N TYR A 363 -16.90 2.14 -16.08
CA TYR A 363 -15.95 2.84 -16.97
C TYR A 363 -16.00 2.40 -18.44
N LEU A 364 -17.07 1.69 -18.84
CA LEU A 364 -17.23 1.16 -20.20
C LEU A 364 -17.26 2.24 -21.32
N ASN A 365 -17.42 3.53 -20.99
CA ASN A 365 -17.61 4.60 -21.98
C ASN A 365 -16.72 5.85 -21.77
N VAL A 366 -15.56 5.75 -21.13
CA VAL A 366 -14.66 6.91 -20.97
C VAL A 366 -13.73 7.04 -22.18
N ASN A 367 -13.97 8.02 -23.05
CA ASN A 367 -13.05 8.40 -24.12
C ASN A 367 -11.85 9.16 -23.53
N ILE A 368 -10.73 8.46 -23.29
CA ILE A 368 -9.47 9.08 -22.88
C ILE A 368 -8.59 9.23 -24.13
N HIS A 369 -8.34 10.47 -24.56
CA HIS A 369 -7.76 10.77 -25.88
C HIS A 369 -6.22 10.93 -25.92
N ARG A 370 -5.46 10.55 -24.90
CA ARG A 370 -3.99 10.79 -24.89
C ARG A 370 -3.24 9.71 -24.14
N GLY A 371 -2.20 9.13 -24.76
CA GLY A 371 -0.98 8.57 -24.15
C GLY A 371 -1.06 7.61 -22.95
N VAL A 372 -2.25 7.24 -22.49
CA VAL A 372 -2.50 6.51 -21.26
C VAL A 372 -2.72 5.04 -21.58
N THR A 373 -1.92 4.16 -20.98
CA THR A 373 -2.22 2.73 -20.95
C THR A 373 -3.30 2.51 -19.89
N ILE A 374 -4.52 2.20 -20.33
CA ILE A 374 -5.63 1.92 -19.43
C ILE A 374 -5.57 0.45 -19.03
N TRP A 375 -5.48 0.21 -17.74
CA TRP A 375 -5.62 -1.12 -17.14
C TRP A 375 -7.01 -1.23 -16.56
N LYS A 376 -7.75 -2.25 -16.98
CA LYS A 376 -9.09 -2.53 -16.49
C LYS A 376 -8.99 -3.66 -15.47
N ALA A 377 -9.26 -3.36 -14.20
CA ALA A 377 -9.45 -4.38 -13.18
C ALA A 377 -10.93 -4.80 -13.24
N LEU A 378 -11.22 -5.97 -13.82
CA LEU A 378 -12.55 -6.56 -13.72
C LEU A 378 -12.65 -7.36 -12.41
N PRO A 379 -13.81 -7.39 -11.75
CA PRO A 379 -14.01 -8.24 -10.58
C PRO A 379 -13.79 -9.71 -10.96
N GLY A 380 -12.79 -10.36 -10.36
CA GLY A 380 -12.65 -11.82 -10.33
C GLY A 380 -11.66 -12.48 -11.29
N PHE A 381 -11.03 -11.81 -12.27
CA PHE A 381 -10.09 -12.49 -13.19
C PHE A 381 -9.01 -11.58 -13.81
N VAL A 382 -7.87 -12.20 -14.10
CA VAL A 382 -6.73 -11.71 -14.90
C VAL A 382 -7.18 -11.33 -16.33
N ALA A 383 -7.25 -10.02 -16.60
CA ALA A 383 -7.03 -9.22 -17.82
C ALA A 383 -7.66 -9.56 -19.23
N TYR A 384 -7.91 -8.45 -19.98
CA TYR A 384 -8.08 -8.22 -21.44
C TYR A 384 -9.49 -8.09 -22.06
N GLU A 385 -9.72 -7.00 -22.83
CA GLU A 385 -9.82 -7.06 -24.31
C GLU A 385 -9.86 -5.68 -25.01
N LYS A 386 -9.58 -5.72 -26.33
CA LYS A 386 -9.55 -4.63 -27.31
C LYS A 386 -10.81 -4.71 -28.19
N MET A 387 -11.65 -3.67 -28.25
CA MET A 387 -12.71 -3.59 -29.27
C MET A 387 -12.27 -2.82 -30.52
N LYS A 388 -12.41 -3.45 -31.68
CA LYS A 388 -12.71 -2.76 -32.95
C LYS A 388 -13.69 -3.65 -33.74
N TYR A 389 -14.97 -3.27 -33.66
CA TYR A 389 -16.14 -3.68 -34.47
C TYR A 389 -16.34 -5.17 -34.84
N GLY A 390 -17.44 -5.75 -34.33
CA GLY A 390 -18.28 -6.72 -35.05
C GLY A 390 -18.23 -8.20 -34.63
N ALA A 391 -19.31 -8.64 -33.95
CA ALA A 391 -19.90 -9.99 -33.94
C ALA A 391 -19.20 -11.20 -33.24
N TYR A 392 -20.03 -11.83 -32.39
CA TYR A 392 -20.12 -13.21 -31.86
C TYR A 392 -18.93 -13.91 -31.18
N LEU A 393 -19.27 -14.46 -30.00
CA LEU A 393 -18.52 -15.33 -29.11
C LEU A 393 -18.32 -16.73 -29.71
N GLU A 394 -17.10 -17.25 -29.62
CA GLU A 394 -16.83 -18.67 -29.37
C GLU A 394 -15.52 -18.82 -28.58
N HIS A 395 -15.52 -19.80 -27.67
CA HIS A 395 -14.51 -20.04 -26.63
C HIS A 395 -13.05 -20.06 -27.13
N VAL A 396 -12.16 -19.31 -26.45
CA VAL A 396 -10.70 -19.49 -26.60
C VAL A 396 -10.01 -19.34 -25.24
N ASN A 397 -9.25 -20.36 -24.85
CA ASN A 397 -8.20 -20.32 -23.83
C ASN A 397 -7.10 -19.36 -24.28
N VAL A 398 -6.76 -18.30 -23.53
CA VAL A 398 -5.77 -17.33 -24.01
C VAL A 398 -4.84 -16.80 -22.90
N ASP A 399 -3.55 -17.11 -23.08
CA ASP A 399 -2.38 -16.39 -22.59
C ASP A 399 -2.45 -14.89 -22.94
N VAL A 400 -2.21 -14.05 -21.96
CA VAL A 400 -2.27 -12.60 -22.07
C VAL A 400 -1.12 -12.04 -22.93
N GLN A 401 -1.44 -11.51 -24.12
CA GLN A 401 -0.55 -10.65 -24.92
C GLN A 401 -0.94 -9.18 -24.82
N ILE A 402 -0.01 -8.34 -24.35
CA ILE A 402 -0.19 -6.90 -24.12
C ILE A 402 -0.05 -6.12 -25.44
N LYS A 403 -1.03 -5.25 -25.78
CA LYS A 403 -0.98 -4.42 -27.00
C LYS A 403 -0.77 -2.93 -26.70
N ARG A 404 0.36 -2.42 -27.19
CA ARG A 404 0.94 -1.07 -27.09
C ARG A 404 0.06 0.05 -27.68
N ILE A 405 -0.01 1.20 -27.00
CA ILE A 405 -0.33 2.51 -27.60
C ILE A 405 0.86 3.45 -27.33
N LYS A 406 1.25 4.22 -28.35
CA LYS A 406 2.56 4.91 -28.51
C LYS A 406 3.06 5.72 -27.29
N THR A 407 4.32 5.51 -26.93
CA THR A 407 5.18 6.39 -26.11
C THR A 407 5.85 7.46 -26.98
N THR A 408 5.87 8.71 -26.52
CA THR A 408 6.79 9.76 -27.01
C THR A 408 8.21 9.45 -26.54
N ASN A 409 9.20 9.58 -27.43
CA ASN A 409 10.61 9.50 -27.03
C ASN A 409 11.01 10.85 -26.43
N ILE A 410 11.59 10.85 -25.23
CA ILE A 410 12.28 12.01 -24.68
C ILE A 410 13.77 11.80 -25.02
N ILE A 411 14.36 12.76 -25.73
CA ILE A 411 15.79 12.82 -26.07
C ILE A 411 16.58 13.35 -24.88
#